data_AF-A0A2S7J179-F1
#
_entry.id   AF-A0A2S7J179-F1
#
_cell.length_a   1.000
_cell.length_b   1.000
_cell.length_c   1.000
_cell.angle_alpha   90.00
_cell.angle_beta   90.00
_cell.angle_gamma   90.00
#
_symmetry.space_group_name_H-M   'P 1'
#
loop_
_entity.id
_entity.type
_entity.pdbx_description
1 polymer ?
#
loop_
_entity_poly.entity_id
_entity_poly.type
_entity_poly.pdbx_seq_one_letter_code
_entity_poly.pdbx_strand_id
1 'polypeptide(L)'
;MIHSTSNTVASGAPEAGVRAFGNSGRLQELQAKVEDAKRKANNSLRRAQSAPEPHVTTNSIFASLYEEHLRDRESLFSSLRQLDDMRKNASI
;
A
#
# COMPACT_ATOMS: atom_id res chain seq x y z
N MET A 1 -52.02 12.61 -38.72
CA MET A 1 -50.95 11.60 -38.65
C MET A 1 -49.66 12.35 -38.36
N ILE A 2 -48.77 12.07 -37.41
CA ILE A 2 -48.57 11.01 -36.42
C ILE A 2 -47.45 11.56 -35.47
N HIS A 3 -47.67 11.49 -34.13
CA HIS A 3 -46.76 11.46 -32.94
C HIS A 3 -45.67 12.57 -32.75
N SER A 4 -45.65 13.34 -31.65
CA SER A 4 -45.22 13.00 -30.26
C SER A 4 -43.78 12.46 -30.16
N THR A 5 -42.85 13.19 -29.52
CA THR A 5 -42.23 12.85 -28.21
C THR A 5 -41.12 13.84 -27.81
N SER A 6 -41.09 14.14 -26.51
CA SER A 6 -40.02 14.80 -25.75
C SER A 6 -38.71 14.01 -25.78
N ASN A 7 -37.56 14.67 -25.56
CA ASN A 7 -36.51 14.01 -24.77
C ASN A 7 -35.68 14.99 -23.93
N THR A 8 -35.91 14.88 -22.63
CA THR A 8 -35.08 15.35 -21.52
C THR A 8 -33.83 14.47 -21.42
N VAL A 9 -32.66 15.09 -21.28
CA VAL A 9 -31.47 14.53 -20.60
C VAL A 9 -30.70 15.76 -20.12
N ALA A 10 -30.80 16.21 -18.87
CA ALA A 10 -30.33 15.51 -17.66
C ALA A 10 -28.95 14.88 -17.88
N SER A 11 -27.93 15.72 -18.02
CA SER A 11 -26.52 15.30 -17.92
C SER A 11 -25.83 16.13 -16.84
N GLY A 12 -26.39 16.09 -15.64
CA GLY A 12 -25.67 16.40 -14.41
C GLY A 12 -25.10 15.12 -13.84
N ALA A 13 -23.76 15.01 -13.85
CA ALA A 13 -22.92 14.03 -13.17
C ALA A 13 -22.88 12.56 -13.68
N PRO A 14 -21.77 12.18 -14.34
CA PRO A 14 -21.21 10.82 -14.21
C PRO A 14 -19.77 10.76 -13.68
N GLU A 15 -19.14 11.89 -13.31
CA GLU A 15 -17.71 11.92 -12.92
C GLU A 15 -17.45 11.39 -11.49
N ALA A 16 -18.41 11.49 -10.58
CA ALA A 16 -18.22 11.09 -9.17
C ALA A 16 -18.14 9.57 -8.97
N GLY A 17 -18.89 8.80 -9.78
CA GLY A 17 -18.96 7.34 -9.66
C GLY A 17 -17.65 6.65 -10.05
N VAL A 18 -17.08 7.01 -11.20
CA VAL A 18 -15.86 6.36 -11.74
C VAL A 18 -14.66 6.57 -10.82
N ARG A 19 -14.55 7.75 -10.18
CA ARG A 19 -13.49 8.09 -9.23
C ARG A 19 -13.58 7.31 -7.92
N ALA A 20 -14.78 7.11 -7.38
CA ALA A 20 -14.99 6.39 -6.12
C ALA A 20 -14.64 4.89 -6.24
N PHE A 21 -15.00 4.24 -7.35
CA PHE A 21 -14.67 2.83 -7.59
C PHE A 21 -13.15 2.63 -7.85
N GLY A 22 -12.51 3.52 -8.60
CA GLY A 22 -11.06 3.47 -8.84
C GLY A 22 -10.23 3.67 -7.56
N ASN A 23 -10.65 4.57 -6.67
CA ASN A 23 -9.97 4.79 -5.39
C ASN A 23 -10.10 3.59 -4.44
N SER A 24 -11.23 2.89 -4.47
CA SER A 24 -11.47 1.71 -3.62
C SER A 24 -10.56 0.53 -3.97
N GLY A 25 -10.37 0.25 -5.27
CA GLY A 25 -9.44 -0.80 -5.72
C GLY A 25 -7.98 -0.48 -5.35
N ARG A 26 -7.55 0.77 -5.62
CA ARG A 26 -6.19 1.22 -5.28
C ARG A 26 -5.91 1.22 -3.77
N LEU A 27 -6.91 1.51 -2.95
CA LEU A 27 -6.81 1.41 -1.49
C LEU A 27 -6.58 -0.04 -1.04
N GLN A 28 -7.33 -0.99 -1.60
CA GLN A 28 -7.15 -2.43 -1.29
C GLN A 28 -5.76 -2.93 -1.72
N GLU A 29 -5.28 -2.51 -2.88
CA GLU A 29 -3.92 -2.83 -3.33
C GLU A 29 -2.84 -2.30 -2.38
N LEU A 30 -2.98 -1.06 -1.91
CA LEU A 30 -2.05 -0.47 -0.95
C LEU A 30 -2.09 -1.18 0.40
N GLN A 31 -3.28 -1.59 0.87
CA GLN A 31 -3.42 -2.40 2.08
C GLN A 31 -2.72 -3.77 1.91
N ALA A 32 -2.90 -4.44 0.77
CA ALA A 32 -2.22 -5.70 0.49
C ALA A 32 -0.69 -5.54 0.45
N LYS A 33 -0.19 -4.44 -0.15
CA LYS A 33 1.25 -4.11 -0.15
C LYS A 33 1.79 -3.88 1.26
N VAL A 34 1.05 -3.19 2.11
CA VAL A 34 1.44 -2.98 3.52
C VAL A 34 1.56 -4.32 4.26
N GLU A 35 0.58 -5.21 4.12
CA GLU A 35 0.62 -6.52 4.78
C GLU A 35 1.76 -7.41 4.26
N ASP A 36 2.04 -7.38 2.95
CA ASP A 36 3.21 -8.08 2.39
C ASP A 36 4.53 -7.52 2.91
N ALA A 37 4.70 -6.20 2.90
CA ALA A 37 5.91 -5.53 3.40
C ALA A 37 6.11 -5.80 4.91
N LYS A 38 5.03 -5.82 5.68
CA LYS A 38 5.05 -6.18 7.11
C LYS A 38 5.50 -7.62 7.31
N ARG A 39 4.99 -8.55 6.51
CA ARG A 39 5.42 -9.96 6.55
C ARG A 39 6.90 -10.10 6.22
N LYS A 40 7.40 -9.39 5.20
CA LYS A 40 8.82 -9.38 4.82
C LYS A 40 9.69 -8.85 5.96
N ALA A 41 9.38 -7.67 6.49
CA ALA A 41 10.13 -7.05 7.59
C ALA A 41 10.19 -7.93 8.85
N ASN A 42 9.07 -8.59 9.20
CA ASN A 42 9.04 -9.53 10.33
C ASN A 42 9.89 -10.78 10.07
N ASN A 43 9.85 -11.32 8.85
CA ASN A 43 10.64 -12.49 8.48
C ASN A 43 12.14 -12.19 8.43
N SER A 44 12.56 -11.04 7.89
CA SER A 44 13.96 -10.63 7.92
C SER A 44 14.44 -10.34 9.34
N LEU A 45 13.62 -9.72 10.20
CA LEU A 45 13.97 -9.54 11.61
C LEU A 45 14.21 -10.88 12.32
N ARG A 46 13.29 -11.83 12.15
CA ARG A 46 13.42 -13.18 12.72
C ARG A 46 14.69 -13.88 12.26
N ARG A 47 15.05 -13.74 10.98
CA ARG A 47 16.30 -14.28 10.42
C ARG A 47 17.52 -13.63 11.07
N ALA A 48 17.55 -12.31 11.19
CA ALA A 48 18.64 -11.59 11.86
C ALA A 48 18.78 -12.01 13.33
N GLN A 49 17.68 -12.17 14.06
CA GLN A 49 17.68 -12.64 15.45
C GLN A 49 18.13 -14.10 15.62
N SER A 50 17.92 -14.91 14.59
CA SER A 50 18.36 -16.32 14.57
C SER A 50 19.81 -16.47 14.11
N ALA A 51 20.50 -15.39 13.76
CA ALA A 51 21.91 -15.42 13.42
C ALA A 51 22.75 -15.82 14.64
N PRO A 52 23.93 -16.46 14.43
CA PRO A 52 24.85 -16.75 15.52
C PRO A 52 25.20 -15.50 16.32
N GLU A 53 25.38 -15.64 17.62
CA GLU A 53 25.89 -14.56 18.47
C GLU A 53 27.38 -14.30 18.20
N PRO A 54 27.89 -13.08 18.47
CA PRO A 54 27.16 -11.91 18.99
C PRO A 54 26.42 -11.11 17.88
N HIS A 55 25.31 -10.48 18.24
CA HIS A 55 24.54 -9.59 17.35
C HIS A 55 25.16 -8.20 17.28
N VAL A 56 26.36 -8.12 16.71
CA VAL A 56 27.16 -6.91 16.55
C VAL A 56 27.65 -6.77 15.12
N THR A 57 28.07 -5.57 14.73
CA THR A 57 28.47 -5.24 13.36
C THR A 57 29.72 -5.99 12.88
N THR A 58 30.55 -6.50 13.79
CA THR A 58 31.72 -7.33 13.45
C THR A 58 31.35 -8.76 13.07
N ASN A 59 30.15 -9.23 13.44
CA ASN A 59 29.60 -10.49 12.95
C ASN A 59 28.93 -10.25 11.59
N SER A 60 29.64 -10.62 10.52
CA SER A 60 29.21 -10.38 9.14
C SER A 60 27.89 -11.04 8.77
N ILE A 61 27.57 -12.20 9.37
CA ILE A 61 26.31 -12.91 9.13
C ILE A 61 25.15 -12.10 9.70
N PHE A 62 25.25 -11.69 10.97
CA PHE A 62 24.25 -10.84 11.60
C PHE A 62 24.12 -9.50 10.87
N ALA A 63 25.23 -8.83 10.57
CA ALA A 63 25.24 -7.53 9.89
C ALA A 63 24.49 -7.60 8.54
N SER A 64 24.78 -8.61 7.72
CA SER A 64 24.13 -8.78 6.42
C SER A 64 22.62 -9.01 6.53
N LEU A 65 22.19 -9.85 7.48
CA LEU A 65 20.77 -10.13 7.72
C LEU A 65 20.05 -8.92 8.32
N TYR A 66 20.73 -8.16 9.17
CA TYR A 66 20.19 -6.95 9.76
C TYR A 66 20.04 -5.83 8.71
N GLU A 67 20.99 -5.68 7.77
CA GLU A 67 20.86 -4.77 6.63
C GLU A 67 19.70 -5.14 5.69
N GLU A 68 19.47 -6.44 5.45
CA GLU A 68 18.26 -6.90 4.76
C GLU A 68 16.99 -6.47 5.51
N HIS A 69 16.96 -6.68 6.84
CA HIS A 69 15.84 -6.23 7.67
C HIS A 69 15.61 -4.71 7.58
N LEU A 70 16.67 -3.90 7.61
CA LEU A 70 16.55 -2.44 7.49
C LEU A 70 15.92 -2.03 6.14
N ARG A 71 16.28 -2.71 5.04
CA ARG A 71 15.67 -2.48 3.72
C ARG A 71 14.20 -2.87 3.68
N ASP A 72 13.85 -4.04 4.22
CA ASP A 72 12.44 -4.47 4.29
C ASP A 72 11.60 -3.54 5.18
N ARG A 73 12.19 -3.07 6.29
CA ARG A 73 11.53 -2.12 7.20
C ARG A 73 11.28 -0.77 6.52
N GLU A 74 12.23 -0.27 5.73
CA GLU A 74 12.03 0.94 4.95
C GLU A 74 10.93 0.76 3.90
N SER A 75 10.86 -0.41 3.24
CA SER A 75 9.78 -0.73 2.31
C SER A 75 8.39 -0.73 2.97
N LEU A 76 8.30 -1.25 4.20
CA LEU A 76 7.08 -1.16 5.02
C LEU A 76 6.69 0.30 5.31
N PHE A 77 7.63 1.14 5.76
CA PHE A 77 7.34 2.56 6.03
C PHE A 77 6.97 3.33 4.77
N SER A 78 7.60 3.04 3.63
CA SER A 78 7.21 3.60 2.33
C SER A 78 5.78 3.23 1.96
N SER A 79 5.39 1.96 2.13
CA SER A 79 4.02 1.50 1.84
C SER A 79 2.98 2.12 2.76
N LEU A 80 3.30 2.27 4.05
CA LEU A 80 2.43 2.94 5.03
C LEU A 80 2.22 4.42 4.69
N ARG A 81 3.28 5.14 4.28
CA ARG A 81 3.17 6.54 3.82
C ARG A 81 2.25 6.65 2.61
N GLN A 82 2.41 5.79 1.61
CA GLN A 82 1.53 5.79 0.42
C GLN A 82 0.06 5.52 0.78
N LEU A 83 -0.20 4.61 1.72
CA LEU A 83 -1.55 4.32 2.20
C LEU A 83 -2.15 5.52 2.94
N ASP A 84 -1.37 6.19 3.79
CA ASP A 84 -1.79 7.38 4.53
C ASP A 84 -2.09 8.55 3.59
N ASP A 85 -1.22 8.81 2.61
CA ASP A 85 -1.41 9.84 1.59
C ASP A 85 -2.69 9.58 0.77
N MET A 86 -2.95 8.32 0.39
CA MET A 86 -4.19 7.96 -0.31
C MET A 86 -5.43 8.23 0.54
N ARG A 87 -5.41 7.88 1.84
CA ARG A 87 -6.54 8.12 2.74
C ARG A 87 -6.82 9.60 2.95
N LYS A 88 -5.75 10.40 3.10
CA LYS A 88 -5.86 11.87 3.19
C LYS A 88 -6.47 12.45 1.93
N ASN A 89 -6.03 12.01 0.75
CA ASN A 89 -6.52 12.49 -0.54
C ASN A 89 -7.94 12.02 -0.87
N ALA A 90 -8.38 10.87 -0.33
CA ALA A 90 -9.74 10.37 -0.51
C ALA A 90 -10.77 11.02 0.44
N SER A 91 -10.30 11.72 1.49
CA SER A 91 -11.13 12.44 2.47
C SER A 91 -11.39 13.91 2.09
N ILE A 92 -11.05 14.31 0.86
CA ILE A 92 -11.23 15.67 0.31
C ILE A 92 -12.40 15.67 -0.68
#